data_AF-A0A9Q0P7F9-F1
#
_entry.id   AF-A0A9Q0P7F9-F1
#
_cell.length_a   1.000
_cell.length_b   1.000
_cell.length_c   1.000
_cell.angle_alpha   90.00
_cell.angle_beta   90.00
_cell.angle_gamma   90.00
#
_symmetry.space_group_name_H-M   'P 1'
#
loop_
_entity.id
_entity.type
_entity.pdbx_description
1 polymer ?
#
loop_
_entity_poly.entity_id
_entity_poly.type
_entity_poly.pdbx_seq_one_letter_code
_entity_poly.pdbx_strand_id
1 'polypeptide(L)'
;MEVLQSILSTRSWSEIARGLSLTTPPFVDRTLLGARAPPIPAMHHVEYDPPPSLNTSNSDDQTPETQKNPKPTRAEILTITADQLRTLKNKSRKDIVDDAVYYSTFETLAAHIWQCTCKARGVSDDQATKLHIPTDGRSRLNPPLPVGYCGNAL
;
A
#
# COMPACT_ATOMS: atom_id res chain seq x y z
N MET A 1 -2.89 -4.89 -8.70
CA MET A 1 -2.89 -5.14 -7.25
C MET A 1 -2.98 -6.65 -7.06
N GLU A 2 -1.90 -7.41 -7.36
CA GLU A 2 -1.91 -8.89 -7.48
C GLU A 2 -0.52 -9.52 -7.21
N VAL A 3 0.36 -8.82 -6.49
CA VAL A 3 1.81 -9.09 -6.56
C VAL A 3 2.19 -10.46 -6.00
N LEU A 4 1.60 -10.90 -4.87
CA LEU A 4 2.02 -12.15 -4.21
C LEU A 4 1.52 -13.42 -4.93
N GLN A 5 0.29 -13.42 -5.44
CA GLN A 5 -0.23 -14.56 -6.22
C GLN A 5 0.46 -14.68 -7.57
N SER A 6 0.69 -13.54 -8.23
CA SER A 6 1.44 -13.50 -9.50
C SER A 6 2.86 -14.04 -9.34
N ILE A 7 3.54 -13.70 -8.23
CA ILE A 7 4.88 -14.23 -7.91
C ILE A 7 4.84 -15.74 -7.69
N LEU A 8 3.90 -16.26 -6.89
CA LEU A 8 3.77 -17.71 -6.66
C LEU A 8 3.48 -18.45 -7.97
N SER A 9 2.58 -17.94 -8.81
CA SER A 9 2.27 -18.54 -10.11
C SER A 9 3.48 -18.57 -11.04
N THR A 10 4.24 -17.47 -11.11
CA THR A 10 5.46 -17.39 -11.94
C THR A 10 6.52 -18.36 -11.45
N ARG A 11 6.69 -18.47 -10.12
CA ARG A 11 7.61 -19.43 -9.51
C ARG A 11 7.20 -20.87 -9.81
N SER A 12 5.92 -21.22 -9.59
CA SER A 12 5.40 -22.55 -9.89
C SER A 12 5.59 -22.92 -11.36
N TRP A 13 5.33 -21.98 -12.28
CA TRP A 13 5.60 -22.18 -13.70
C TRP A 13 7.08 -22.44 -13.98
N SER A 14 7.99 -21.67 -13.36
CA SER A 14 9.43 -21.89 -13.48
C SER A 14 9.88 -23.26 -12.95
N GLU A 15 9.31 -23.70 -11.82
CA GLU A 15 9.57 -25.02 -11.24
C GLU A 15 9.15 -26.13 -12.20
N ILE A 16 7.92 -26.07 -12.73
CA ILE A 16 7.39 -27.04 -13.69
C ILE A 16 8.23 -27.04 -14.97
N ALA A 17 8.57 -25.87 -15.51
CA ALA A 17 9.38 -25.75 -16.72
C ALA A 17 10.79 -26.34 -16.56
N ARG A 18 11.31 -26.39 -15.32
CA ARG A 18 12.59 -27.02 -14.98
C ARG A 18 12.45 -28.52 -14.64
N GLY A 19 11.25 -29.09 -14.73
CA GLY A 19 10.97 -30.47 -14.34
C GLY A 19 11.01 -30.72 -12.82
N LEU A 20 10.88 -29.65 -12.02
CA LEU A 20 10.84 -29.74 -10.56
C LEU A 20 9.39 -29.91 -10.08
N SER A 21 9.22 -30.61 -8.96
CA SER A 21 7.95 -30.62 -8.23
C SER A 21 7.66 -29.25 -7.62
N LEU A 22 6.38 -28.90 -7.52
CA LEU A 22 5.94 -27.63 -6.93
C LEU A 22 6.35 -27.54 -5.45
N THR A 23 7.06 -26.47 -5.10
CA THR A 23 7.44 -26.19 -3.70
C THR A 23 6.21 -25.86 -2.85
N THR A 24 5.23 -25.18 -3.43
CA THR A 24 4.02 -24.74 -2.74
C THR A 24 2.81 -25.04 -3.62
N PRO A 25 2.03 -26.10 -3.33
CA PRO A 25 0.82 -26.40 -4.08
C PRO A 25 -0.24 -25.32 -3.82
N PRO A 26 -1.08 -24.98 -4.81
CA PRO A 26 -2.14 -24.01 -4.62
C PRO A 26 -3.26 -24.58 -3.74
N PHE A 27 -3.76 -23.76 -2.83
CA PHE A 27 -4.94 -24.04 -2.02
C PHE A 27 -6.11 -23.21 -2.57
N VAL A 28 -7.11 -23.87 -3.17
CA VAL A 28 -8.21 -23.20 -3.88
C VAL A 28 -9.52 -23.37 -3.13
N ASP A 29 -9.68 -22.60 -2.06
CA ASP A 29 -10.96 -22.44 -1.37
C ASP A 29 -11.09 -21.02 -0.83
N ARG A 30 -11.91 -20.22 -1.51
CA ARG A 30 -12.15 -18.81 -1.17
C ARG A 30 -13.20 -18.62 -0.07
N THR A 31 -13.88 -19.69 0.35
CA THR A 31 -14.91 -19.61 1.40
C THR A 31 -14.30 -19.26 2.75
N LEU A 32 -12.98 -19.46 2.93
CA LEU A 32 -12.23 -19.04 4.11
C LEU A 32 -12.33 -17.54 4.43
N LEU A 33 -12.58 -16.70 3.42
CA LEU A 33 -12.78 -15.25 3.59
C LEU A 33 -14.24 -14.83 3.44
N GLY A 34 -15.17 -15.77 3.62
CA GLY A 34 -16.59 -15.48 3.65
C GLY A 34 -16.95 -14.55 4.80
N ALA A 35 -17.79 -13.55 4.53
CA ALA A 35 -18.34 -12.70 5.57
C ALA A 35 -19.24 -13.52 6.51
N ARG A 36 -19.36 -13.05 7.77
CA ARG A 36 -20.33 -13.60 8.72
C ARG A 36 -21.76 -13.44 8.17
N ALA A 37 -22.63 -14.38 8.52
CA ALA A 37 -24.06 -14.31 8.24
C ALA A 37 -24.83 -14.35 9.58
N PRO A 38 -25.42 -13.21 10.04
CA PRO A 38 -25.44 -11.90 9.39
C PRO A 38 -24.09 -11.16 9.46
N PRO A 39 -23.85 -10.15 8.59
CA PRO A 39 -22.68 -9.28 8.69
C PRO A 39 -22.76 -8.40 9.94
N ILE A 40 -21.67 -8.33 10.71
CA ILE A 40 -21.59 -7.49 11.92
C ILE A 40 -20.25 -6.76 11.92
N PRO A 41 -20.11 -5.62 11.21
CA PRO A 41 -18.87 -4.83 11.23
C PRO A 41 -18.60 -4.30 12.65
N ALA A 42 -17.37 -4.44 13.13
CA ALA A 42 -16.99 -4.00 14.49
C ALA A 42 -16.47 -2.55 14.53
N MET A 43 -16.03 -2.02 13.39
CA MET A 43 -15.41 -0.71 13.25
C MET A 43 -15.84 -0.04 11.95
N HIS A 44 -15.77 1.28 11.93
CA HIS A 44 -15.86 2.04 10.70
C HIS A 44 -14.56 1.89 9.90
N HIS A 45 -14.67 1.46 8.65
CA HIS A 45 -13.54 1.18 7.79
C HIS A 45 -13.17 2.41 6.96
N VAL A 46 -12.43 3.34 7.58
CA VAL A 46 -11.99 4.61 6.96
C VAL A 46 -11.18 4.42 5.69
N GLU A 47 -10.57 3.25 5.50
CA GLU A 47 -9.88 2.86 4.28
C GLU A 47 -10.80 2.84 3.06
N TYR A 48 -12.10 2.60 3.25
CA TYR A 48 -13.12 2.56 2.19
C TYR A 48 -13.88 3.89 2.03
N ASP A 49 -13.62 4.89 2.88
CA ASP A 49 -14.18 6.23 2.69
C ASP A 49 -13.60 6.91 1.45
N PRO A 50 -14.36 7.82 0.79
CA PRO A 50 -13.86 8.64 -0.30
C PRO A 50 -12.56 9.37 0.09
N PRO A 51 -11.61 9.56 -0.85
CA PRO A 51 -10.41 10.32 -0.58
C PRO A 51 -10.76 11.81 -0.32
N PRO A 52 -9.91 12.53 0.45
CA PRO A 52 -10.13 13.95 0.69
C PRO A 52 -10.11 14.74 -0.64
N SER A 53 -11.05 15.67 -0.77
CA SER A 53 -11.08 16.62 -1.89
C SER A 53 -10.04 17.71 -1.72
N LEU A 54 -9.60 18.32 -2.83
CA LEU A 54 -8.71 19.47 -2.78
C LEU A 54 -9.45 20.69 -2.23
N ASN A 55 -8.83 21.43 -1.31
CA ASN A 55 -9.29 22.72 -0.83
C ASN A 55 -9.27 23.70 -2.02
N THR A 56 -10.42 23.98 -2.61
CA THR A 56 -10.54 25.05 -3.60
C THR A 56 -10.68 26.36 -2.86
N SER A 57 -9.67 27.23 -2.91
CA SER A 57 -9.83 28.61 -2.46
C SER A 57 -10.89 29.28 -3.35
N ASN A 58 -11.96 29.79 -2.74
CA ASN A 58 -13.02 30.56 -3.40
C ASN A 58 -12.43 31.52 -4.43
N SER A 59 -12.57 31.17 -5.70
CA SER A 59 -12.38 32.05 -6.84
C SER A 59 -13.61 31.84 -7.71
N ASP A 60 -14.43 32.87 -7.80
CA ASP A 60 -15.68 32.97 -8.55
C ASP A 60 -15.44 32.84 -10.06
N ASP A 61 -15.06 31.65 -10.52
CA ASP A 61 -15.12 31.31 -11.94
C ASP A 61 -15.26 29.79 -12.13
N GLN A 62 -16.38 29.25 -11.66
CA GLN A 62 -16.81 27.91 -12.05
C GLN A 62 -17.40 27.97 -13.47
N THR A 63 -16.53 27.91 -14.47
CA THR A 63 -16.91 27.33 -15.77
C THR A 63 -16.68 25.80 -15.69
N PRO A 64 -17.64 24.96 -16.10
CA PRO A 64 -17.55 23.49 -15.99
C PRO A 64 -16.50 22.80 -16.91
N GLU A 65 -15.53 23.54 -17.46
CA GLU A 65 -14.78 23.10 -18.64
C GLU A 65 -13.35 22.59 -18.39
N THR A 66 -12.78 22.72 -17.18
CA THR A 66 -11.37 22.37 -16.95
C THR A 66 -11.10 20.86 -16.77
N GLN A 67 -12.11 19.98 -16.74
CA GLN A 67 -11.93 18.54 -16.55
C GLN A 67 -11.64 17.72 -17.82
N LYS A 68 -11.37 18.33 -18.97
CA LYS A 68 -11.22 17.59 -20.25
C LYS A 68 -9.80 17.23 -20.69
N ASN A 69 -8.75 17.72 -20.04
CA ASN A 69 -7.37 17.34 -20.42
C ASN A 69 -6.56 16.86 -19.20
N PRO A 70 -6.35 15.55 -19.01
CA PRO A 70 -5.44 15.07 -17.99
C PRO A 70 -4.02 15.59 -18.27
N LYS A 71 -3.37 16.16 -17.26
CA LYS A 71 -1.96 16.52 -17.36
C LYS A 71 -1.15 15.25 -17.67
N PRO A 72 -0.15 15.32 -18.56
CA PRO A 72 0.67 14.16 -18.89
C PRO A 72 1.35 13.64 -17.62
N THR A 73 1.23 12.34 -17.38
CA THR A 73 1.88 11.66 -16.25
C THR A 73 3.23 11.14 -16.70
N ARG A 74 4.30 11.50 -15.97
CA ARG A 74 5.64 10.96 -16.16
C ARG A 74 5.92 9.90 -15.10
N ALA A 75 6.47 8.78 -15.51
CA ALA A 75 6.93 7.72 -14.61
C ALA A 75 8.46 7.70 -14.60
N GLU A 76 9.05 7.64 -13.41
CA GLU A 76 10.49 7.46 -13.21
C GLU A 76 10.76 6.42 -12.13
N ILE A 77 11.86 5.69 -12.28
CA ILE A 77 12.35 4.73 -11.30
C ILE A 77 13.49 5.38 -10.55
N LEU A 78 13.33 5.55 -9.24
CA LEU A 78 14.33 6.13 -8.36
C LEU A 78 14.95 5.03 -7.49
N THR A 79 16.26 4.86 -7.61
CA THR A 79 17.01 3.90 -6.79
C THR A 79 17.43 4.55 -5.49
N ILE A 80 17.10 3.91 -4.37
CA ILE A 80 17.53 4.34 -3.03
C ILE A 80 18.64 3.42 -2.55
N THR A 81 19.80 4.00 -2.27
CA THR A 81 20.97 3.23 -1.82
C THR A 81 20.84 2.84 -0.35
N ALA A 82 21.61 1.83 0.06
CA ALA A 82 21.64 1.41 1.46
C ALA A 82 22.09 2.55 2.41
N ASP A 83 23.00 3.40 1.98
CA ASP A 83 23.49 4.52 2.79
C ASP A 83 22.47 5.66 2.89
N GLN A 84 21.74 5.94 1.82
CA GLN A 84 20.58 6.85 1.86
C GLN A 84 19.51 6.33 2.81
N LEU A 85 19.22 5.03 2.74
CA LEU A 85 18.25 4.38 3.62
C LEU A 85 18.68 4.44 5.09
N ARG A 86 19.94 4.13 5.40
CA ARG A 86 20.51 4.30 6.75
C ARG A 86 20.40 5.74 7.23
N THR A 87 20.70 6.70 6.36
CA THR A 87 20.57 8.12 6.67
C THR A 87 19.13 8.49 7.00
N LEU A 88 18.14 8.00 6.24
CA LEU A 88 16.72 8.21 6.54
C LEU A 88 16.32 7.60 7.89
N LYS A 89 16.72 6.35 8.16
CA LYS A 89 16.42 5.68 9.44
C LYS A 89 17.11 6.33 10.64
N ASN A 90 18.26 6.97 10.44
CA ASN A 90 18.93 7.72 11.51
C ASN A 90 18.26 9.07 11.76
N LYS A 91 17.72 9.72 10.71
CA LYS A 91 16.97 10.98 10.85
C LYS A 91 15.66 10.77 11.60
N SER A 92 14.93 9.67 11.36
CA SER A 92 13.69 9.38 12.08
C SER A 92 13.87 9.11 13.57
N ARG A 93 15.10 8.89 14.05
CA ARG A 93 15.42 8.68 15.47
C ARG A 93 15.72 9.95 16.25
N LYS A 94 16.13 11.04 15.57
CA LYS A 94 16.64 12.23 16.27
C LYS A 94 15.58 12.94 17.12
N ASP A 95 14.30 12.74 16.80
CA ASP A 95 13.18 13.42 17.45
C ASP A 95 12.47 12.53 18.49
N ILE A 96 12.96 11.30 18.71
CA ILE A 96 12.37 10.37 19.68
C ILE A 96 13.14 10.46 21.00
N VAL A 97 12.48 10.98 22.04
CA VAL A 97 13.02 11.12 23.41
C VAL A 97 13.11 9.77 24.13
N ASP A 98 12.38 8.77 23.62
CA ASP A 98 12.26 7.43 24.21
C ASP A 98 12.90 6.38 23.28
N ASP A 99 13.91 5.66 23.77
CA ASP A 99 14.67 4.65 23.01
C ASP A 99 13.80 3.45 22.54
N ALA A 100 12.51 3.40 22.94
CA ALA A 100 11.60 2.31 22.68
C ALA A 100 10.89 2.33 21.31
N VAL A 101 10.85 3.47 20.58
CA VAL A 101 10.09 3.56 19.32
C VAL A 101 10.99 3.32 18.11
N TYR A 102 10.82 2.16 17.47
CA TYR A 102 11.56 1.79 16.26
C TYR A 102 10.65 1.71 15.04
N TYR A 103 10.88 2.56 14.04
CA TYR A 103 10.19 2.47 12.76
C TYR A 103 10.85 1.45 11.83
N SER A 104 10.04 0.61 11.20
CA SER A 104 10.47 -0.28 10.14
C SER A 104 11.04 0.50 8.95
N THR A 105 11.82 -0.21 8.13
CA THR A 105 12.33 0.35 6.87
C THR A 105 11.19 0.79 5.95
N PHE A 106 10.09 0.02 5.92
CA PHE A 106 8.91 0.33 5.12
C PHE A 106 8.25 1.62 5.59
N GLU A 107 7.99 1.79 6.90
CA GLU A 107 7.36 3.00 7.44
C GLU A 107 8.20 4.24 7.18
N THR A 108 9.51 4.17 7.44
CA THR A 108 10.44 5.29 7.21
C THR A 108 10.43 5.70 5.73
N LEU A 109 10.47 4.73 4.83
CA LEU A 109 10.50 5.00 3.40
C LEU A 109 9.16 5.51 2.86
N ALA A 110 8.05 4.87 3.25
CA ALA A 110 6.70 5.28 2.84
C ALA A 110 6.40 6.71 3.29
N ALA A 111 6.75 7.06 4.53
CA ALA A 111 6.62 8.42 5.05
C ALA A 111 7.47 9.42 4.24
N HIS A 112 8.71 9.07 3.92
CA HIS A 112 9.58 9.93 3.12
C HIS A 112 9.04 10.17 1.71
N ILE A 113 8.59 9.11 1.02
CA ILE A 113 7.99 9.21 -0.32
C ILE A 113 6.71 10.05 -0.26
N TRP A 114 5.86 9.82 0.74
CA TRP A 114 4.62 10.59 0.91
C TRP A 114 4.91 12.08 1.12
N GLN A 115 5.87 12.42 1.99
CA GLN A 115 6.28 13.80 2.21
C GLN A 115 6.84 14.45 0.93
N CYS A 116 7.72 13.75 0.19
CA CYS A 116 8.25 14.23 -1.09
C CYS A 116 7.12 14.44 -2.12
N THR A 117 6.12 13.57 -2.14
CA THR A 117 4.96 13.66 -3.03
C THR A 117 4.10 14.89 -2.70
N CYS A 118 3.81 15.14 -1.42
CA CYS A 118 3.05 16.32 -1.00
C CYS A 118 3.80 17.62 -1.36
N LYS A 119 5.12 17.68 -1.09
CA LYS A 119 5.96 18.83 -1.44
C LYS A 119 6.02 19.07 -2.95
N ALA A 120 6.24 18.02 -3.75
CA ALA A 120 6.31 18.13 -5.20
C ALA A 120 4.97 18.58 -5.83
N ARG A 121 3.84 18.29 -5.17
CA ARG A 121 2.51 18.73 -5.58
C ARG A 121 2.14 20.14 -5.10
N GLY A 122 2.97 20.77 -4.26
CA GLY A 122 2.68 22.09 -3.68
C GLY A 122 1.42 22.10 -2.82
N VAL A 123 1.15 21.00 -2.13
CA VAL A 123 -0.02 20.85 -1.26
C VAL A 123 0.12 21.79 -0.06
N SER A 124 -0.95 22.51 0.31
CA SER A 124 -0.96 23.41 1.46
C SER A 124 -0.89 22.64 2.79
N ASP A 125 -0.42 23.29 3.84
CA ASP A 125 -0.22 22.64 5.16
C ASP A 125 -1.54 22.18 5.80
N ASP A 126 -2.67 22.80 5.45
CA ASP A 126 -4.02 22.49 5.91
C ASP A 126 -4.77 21.49 5.02
N GLN A 127 -4.21 21.11 3.88
CA GLN A 127 -4.84 20.15 2.97
C GLN A 127 -4.74 18.73 3.52
N ALA A 128 -5.91 18.11 3.74
CA ALA A 128 -5.98 16.70 4.09
C ALA A 128 -5.44 15.82 2.94
N THR A 129 -4.57 14.87 3.26
CA THR A 129 -4.05 13.87 2.31
C THR A 129 -4.20 12.47 2.86
N LYS A 130 -4.37 11.47 1.98
CA LYS A 130 -4.58 10.06 2.35
C LYS A 130 -3.57 9.19 1.63
N LEU A 131 -2.82 8.38 2.38
CA LEU A 131 -1.90 7.36 1.85
C LEU A 131 -2.53 5.98 2.00
N HIS A 132 -2.69 5.27 0.88
CA HIS A 132 -3.21 3.90 0.88
C HIS A 132 -2.05 2.89 0.86
N ILE A 133 -2.03 2.00 1.85
CA ILE A 133 -1.02 0.95 1.99
C ILE A 133 -1.71 -0.42 1.92
N PRO A 134 -1.55 -1.19 0.84
CA PRO A 134 -2.08 -2.55 0.78
C PRO A 134 -1.34 -3.45 1.78
N THR A 135 -2.05 -4.29 2.52
CA THR A 135 -1.50 -5.07 3.63
C THR A 135 -1.78 -6.55 3.45
N ASP A 136 -0.76 -7.41 3.47
CA ASP A 136 -1.00 -8.85 3.42
C ASP A 136 -1.64 -9.36 4.72
N GLY A 137 -2.92 -9.77 4.62
CA GLY A 137 -3.71 -10.28 5.73
C GLY A 137 -3.50 -11.77 6.03
N ARG A 138 -2.78 -12.53 5.17
CA ARG A 138 -2.69 -14.00 5.28
C ARG A 138 -2.23 -14.50 6.65
N SER A 139 -1.20 -13.88 7.21
CA SER A 139 -0.66 -14.23 8.53
C SER A 139 -1.33 -13.48 9.70
N ARG A 140 -2.18 -12.50 9.41
CA ARG A 140 -2.84 -11.64 10.41
C ARG A 140 -4.23 -12.16 10.81
N LEU A 141 -4.83 -13.02 9.99
CA LEU A 141 -6.08 -13.71 10.29
C LEU A 141 -5.86 -14.78 11.36
N ASN A 142 -6.91 -15.12 12.10
CA ASN A 142 -6.90 -16.18 13.10
C ASN A 142 -8.08 -17.15 12.85
N PRO A 143 -7.82 -18.39 12.38
CA PRO A 143 -6.51 -18.94 12.06
C PRO A 143 -5.87 -18.27 10.82
N PRO A 144 -4.53 -18.31 10.67
CA PRO A 144 -3.85 -17.84 9.46
C PRO A 144 -4.34 -18.58 8.21
N LEU A 145 -4.31 -17.90 7.06
CA LEU A 145 -4.64 -18.55 5.79
C LEU A 145 -3.60 -19.62 5.44
N PRO A 146 -4.02 -20.74 4.81
CA PRO A 146 -3.11 -21.79 4.36
C PRO A 146 -2.00 -21.25 3.46
N VAL A 147 -0.80 -21.81 3.62
CA VAL A 147 0.31 -21.58 2.68
C VAL A 147 -0.14 -22.06 1.30
N GLY A 148 -0.05 -21.19 0.30
CA GLY A 148 -0.55 -21.47 -1.05
C GLY A 148 -2.00 -21.05 -1.32
N TYR A 149 -2.70 -20.41 -0.36
CA TYR A 149 -4.06 -19.87 -0.57
C TYR A 149 -4.14 -19.04 -1.84
N CYS A 150 -5.01 -19.45 -2.76
CA CYS A 150 -5.22 -18.86 -4.08
C CYS A 150 -6.39 -17.87 -4.06
N GLY A 151 -6.09 -16.65 -3.64
CA GLY A 151 -7.07 -15.56 -3.60
C GLY A 151 -6.47 -14.26 -3.07
N ASN A 152 -7.29 -13.21 -3.08
CA ASN A 152 -6.95 -11.93 -2.48
C ASN A 152 -7.06 -12.00 -0.96
N ALA A 153 -6.13 -11.34 -0.27
CA ALA A 153 -6.07 -11.21 1.18
C ALA A 153 -5.27 -9.94 1.50
N LEU A 154 -5.73 -8.82 0.92
CA LEU A 154 -5.14 -7.48 1.02
C LEU A 154 -5.95 -6.60 1.96
#